data_AF-A0AAV0AQN3-F1
#
_entry.id   AF-A0AAV0AQN3-F1
#
_cell.length_a   1.000
_cell.length_b   1.000
_cell.length_c   1.000
_cell.angle_alpha   90.00
_cell.angle_beta   90.00
_cell.angle_gamma   90.00
#
_symmetry.space_group_name_H-M   'P 1'
#
loop_
_entity.id
_entity.type
_entity.pdbx_description
1 polymer ?
#
loop_
_entity_poly.entity_id
_entity_poly.type
_entity_poly.pdbx_seq_one_letter_code
_entity_poly.pdbx_strand_id
1 'polypeptide(L)'
;MNSLIVLFLISIPMVILDTLEGHSSCYNYFLNSNKCVHGAKDPNERCKTGGHKKAGLSKRAKALTFSDPRSELKKTLARRYDNPSGSKPVAGGSGICGSYNTDQPGVCLWSGASGEAGVSNFKSFLYLLIVIFVFVSAISTQGWLNGAFKGNCQKTVYIFKRSNRTNVLRVPVLDGCSFGETEPGRGCTTAWVTTKTFNDLAPNDEESGIQQLSDVVWGFDNNNGTNIGSAPV
;
A
#
# COMPACT_ATOMS: atom_id res chain seq x y z
N MET A 1 27.21 -41.31 -48.13
CA MET A 1 27.65 -39.90 -48.14
C MET A 1 26.45 -39.03 -47.82
N ASN A 2 26.50 -38.46 -46.61
CA ASN A 2 25.95 -37.19 -46.13
C ASN A 2 24.44 -36.94 -46.22
N SER A 3 23.78 -37.37 -45.15
CA SER A 3 22.56 -36.78 -44.62
C SER A 3 22.93 -35.53 -43.82
N LEU A 4 22.31 -34.38 -44.11
CA LEU A 4 22.41 -33.17 -43.27
C LEU A 4 21.09 -32.42 -43.30
N ILE A 5 20.21 -32.78 -42.35
CA ILE A 5 19.06 -31.98 -41.94
C ILE A 5 19.60 -30.92 -40.97
N VAL A 6 19.67 -29.67 -41.41
CA VAL A 6 20.05 -28.53 -40.57
C VAL A 6 18.81 -28.09 -39.78
N LEU A 7 18.67 -28.60 -38.55
CA LEU A 7 17.73 -28.09 -37.56
C LEU A 7 18.32 -26.81 -36.94
N PHE A 8 17.88 -25.65 -37.42
CA PHE A 8 18.08 -24.38 -36.71
C PHE A 8 17.22 -24.39 -35.44
N LEU A 9 17.81 -24.80 -34.32
CA LEU A 9 17.26 -24.56 -32.99
C LEU A 9 17.30 -23.06 -32.73
N ILE A 10 16.19 -22.37 -32.97
CA ILE A 10 15.97 -21.01 -32.50
C ILE A 10 15.86 -21.12 -30.98
N SER A 11 16.98 -20.93 -30.28
CA SER A 11 16.98 -20.67 -28.85
C SER A 11 16.32 -19.32 -28.64
N ILE A 12 14.99 -19.29 -28.54
CA ILE A 12 14.29 -18.18 -27.94
C ILE A 12 14.81 -18.16 -26.50
N PRO A 13 15.57 -17.14 -26.06
CA PRO A 13 15.77 -16.99 -24.63
C PRO A 13 14.36 -16.87 -24.07
N MET A 14 13.95 -17.87 -23.29
CA MET A 14 12.79 -17.79 -22.45
C MET A 14 13.06 -16.57 -21.58
N VAL A 15 12.51 -15.42 -21.98
CA VAL A 15 12.39 -14.27 -21.11
C VAL A 15 11.51 -14.82 -20.01
N ILE A 16 12.14 -15.25 -18.92
CA ILE A 16 11.44 -15.46 -17.67
C ILE A 16 10.82 -14.08 -17.45
N LEU A 17 9.53 -13.99 -17.72
CA LEU A 17 8.74 -12.88 -17.27
C LEU A 17 8.70 -13.10 -15.76
N ASP A 18 9.80 -12.72 -15.09
CA ASP A 18 9.79 -12.43 -13.69
C ASP A 18 8.63 -11.44 -13.58
N THR A 19 7.52 -11.94 -13.05
CA THR A 19 6.48 -11.10 -12.48
C THR A 19 7.23 -10.00 -11.79
N LEU A 20 7.09 -8.74 -12.22
CA LEU A 20 7.83 -7.62 -11.65
C LEU A 20 7.82 -7.79 -10.12
N GLU A 21 8.89 -8.35 -9.55
CA GLU A 21 9.13 -8.47 -8.10
C GLU A 21 9.58 -7.08 -7.65
N GLY A 22 8.84 -6.08 -8.10
CA GLY A 22 9.06 -4.69 -7.83
C GLY A 22 8.21 -4.32 -6.64
N HIS A 23 8.81 -3.56 -5.75
CA HIS A 23 8.06 -2.97 -4.66
C HIS A 23 7.11 -1.89 -5.19
N SER A 24 5.88 -1.82 -4.67
CA SER A 24 5.00 -0.67 -4.88
C SER A 24 5.67 0.62 -4.38
N SER A 25 5.27 1.80 -4.86
CA SER A 25 5.95 3.00 -4.36
C SER A 25 5.60 3.32 -2.92
N CYS A 26 4.45 2.87 -2.39
CA CYS A 26 4.20 2.92 -0.95
C CYS A 26 5.11 1.99 -0.16
N TYR A 27 5.39 0.78 -0.67
CA TYR A 27 6.38 -0.11 -0.08
C TYR A 27 7.75 0.57 -0.03
N ASN A 28 8.23 1.07 -1.18
CA ASN A 28 9.51 1.77 -1.27
C ASN A 28 9.56 3.04 -0.42
N TYR A 29 8.45 3.78 -0.32
CA TYR A 29 8.35 4.97 0.53
C TYR A 29 8.65 4.62 1.99
N PHE A 30 8.01 3.58 2.53
CA PHE A 30 8.24 3.14 3.91
C PHE A 30 9.61 2.49 4.09
N LEU A 31 10.08 1.69 3.13
CA LEU A 31 11.42 1.12 3.18
C LEU A 31 12.50 2.21 3.21
N ASN A 32 12.33 3.29 2.45
CA ASN A 32 13.29 4.38 2.41
C ASN A 32 13.21 5.30 3.64
N SER A 33 12.01 5.65 4.08
CA SER A 33 11.78 6.57 5.20
C SER A 33 11.96 5.89 6.57
N ASN A 34 11.24 4.79 6.80
CA ASN A 34 11.16 4.10 8.08
C ASN A 34 12.19 2.97 8.21
N LYS A 35 12.90 2.63 7.13
CA LYS A 35 13.84 1.50 7.05
C LYS A 35 13.16 0.13 7.25
N CYS A 36 11.83 0.09 7.13
CA CYS A 36 11.04 -1.12 7.20
C CYS A 36 9.62 -0.89 6.65
N VAL A 37 8.94 -1.98 6.29
CA VAL A 37 7.54 -2.02 5.86
C VAL A 37 6.75 -2.96 6.79
N HIS A 38 5.57 -2.54 7.23
CA HIS A 38 4.71 -3.39 8.05
C HIS A 38 4.17 -4.55 7.23
N GLY A 39 4.35 -5.77 7.74
CA GLY A 39 3.90 -6.98 7.05
C GLY A 39 4.75 -7.40 5.85
N ALA A 40 5.90 -6.75 5.57
CA ALA A 40 6.82 -7.11 4.47
C ALA A 40 7.06 -8.61 4.38
N LYS A 41 7.28 -9.16 3.18
CA LYS A 41 7.59 -10.60 3.02
C LYS A 41 8.99 -10.94 3.54
N ASP A 42 9.98 -10.10 3.24
CA ASP A 42 11.35 -10.24 3.74
C ASP A 42 11.43 -9.86 5.23
N PRO A 43 11.89 -10.76 6.13
CA PRO A 43 12.13 -10.44 7.54
C PRO A 43 13.09 -9.27 7.79
N ASN A 44 14.00 -8.95 6.87
CA ASN A 44 14.95 -7.84 6.98
C ASN A 44 14.29 -6.49 6.69
N GLU A 45 13.30 -6.48 5.81
CA GLU A 45 12.51 -5.30 5.49
C GLU A 45 11.28 -5.18 6.40
N ARG A 46 10.89 -6.26 7.08
CA ARG A 46 9.75 -6.26 8.00
C ARG A 46 10.06 -5.46 9.26
N CYS A 47 9.15 -4.55 9.62
CA CYS A 47 9.28 -3.84 10.89
C CYS A 47 9.26 -4.81 12.08
N LYS A 48 10.31 -4.76 12.91
CA LYS A 48 10.44 -5.65 14.08
C LYS A 48 9.45 -5.27 15.18
N THR A 49 8.78 -6.28 15.74
CA THR A 49 7.88 -6.11 16.88
C THR A 49 8.69 -5.98 18.16
N GLY A 50 8.81 -4.76 18.67
CA GLY A 50 9.64 -4.41 19.83
C GLY A 50 10.60 -3.32 19.40
N GLY A 51 10.36 -2.10 19.91
CA GLY A 51 10.91 -0.85 19.40
C GLY A 51 12.42 -0.90 19.14
N HIS A 52 12.85 -0.04 18.23
CA HIS A 52 14.25 0.24 17.90
C HIS A 52 15.17 0.08 19.13
N LYS A 53 15.71 -1.11 19.37
CA LYS A 53 17.02 -1.19 20.00
C LYS A 53 17.96 -0.70 18.92
N LYS A 54 18.26 0.60 18.97
CA LYS A 54 19.34 1.20 18.19
C LYS A 54 20.54 0.27 18.34
N ALA A 55 20.94 -0.34 17.23
CA ALA A 55 22.26 -0.95 17.15
C ALA A 55 23.27 0.17 17.39
N GLY A 56 24.09 0.02 18.43
CA GLY A 56 25.17 0.95 18.76
C GLY A 56 24.76 2.11 19.66
N LEU A 57 24.85 1.91 20.97
CA LEU A 57 25.64 2.81 21.81
C LEU A 57 25.92 2.17 23.17
N SER A 58 27.17 2.34 23.55
CA SER A 58 27.90 1.75 24.66
C SER A 58 27.24 1.96 26.03
N LYS A 59 27.59 1.06 26.95
CA LYS A 59 27.34 1.17 28.39
C LYS A 59 27.77 2.54 28.92
N ARG A 60 27.07 3.00 29.98
CA ARG A 60 27.26 4.23 30.81
C ARG A 60 26.68 5.54 30.25
N ALA A 61 25.50 5.91 30.76
CA ALA A 61 25.26 7.22 31.40
C ALA A 61 23.92 7.19 32.14
N LYS A 62 23.96 7.63 33.41
CA LYS A 62 22.81 7.83 34.29
C LYS A 62 21.95 8.99 33.80
N ALA A 63 20.64 8.86 34.03
CA ALA A 63 19.61 9.86 34.25
C ALA A 63 19.94 11.33 33.97
N LEU A 64 19.20 11.93 33.02
CA LEU A 64 18.62 13.27 33.16
C LEU A 64 17.27 13.28 32.44
N THR A 65 16.21 13.46 33.23
CA THR A 65 14.83 13.71 32.81
C THR A 65 14.71 15.10 32.21
N PHE A 66 14.19 15.20 30.98
CA PHE A 66 13.58 16.41 30.45
C PHE A 66 12.15 16.07 30.06
N SER A 67 11.20 16.72 30.74
CA SER A 67 9.77 16.63 30.47
C SER A 67 9.48 17.47 29.22
N ASP A 68 9.41 16.84 28.05
CA ASP A 68 8.89 17.48 26.84
C ASP A 68 7.35 17.41 26.84
N PRO A 69 6.63 18.55 26.81
CA PRO A 69 5.17 18.58 26.71
C PRO A 69 4.59 17.94 25.43
N ARG A 70 5.41 17.55 24.44
CA ARG A 70 4.99 16.83 23.21
C ARG A 70 4.89 15.30 23.34
N SER A 71 5.12 14.73 24.52
CA SER A 71 5.15 13.27 24.75
C SER A 71 3.77 12.57 24.86
N GLU A 72 2.68 13.17 24.38
CA GLU A 72 1.38 12.50 24.21
C GLU A 72 1.33 11.58 22.97
N LEU A 73 2.47 11.30 22.32
CA LEU A 73 2.59 10.17 21.38
C LEU A 73 2.66 8.83 22.15
N LYS A 74 1.56 8.54 22.86
CA LYS A 74 1.29 7.29 23.58
C LYS A 74 1.52 6.11 22.64
N LYS A 75 2.60 5.36 22.89
CA LYS A 75 2.77 3.92 22.60
C LYS A 75 1.81 3.38 21.53
N THR A 76 1.93 3.85 20.29
CA THR A 76 1.30 3.15 19.16
C THR A 76 2.06 1.84 19.04
N LEU A 77 1.35 0.72 19.15
CA LEU A 77 1.96 -0.58 18.89
C LEU A 77 2.38 -0.57 17.42
N ALA A 78 3.68 -0.33 17.17
CA ALA A 78 4.34 -0.04 15.91
C ALA A 78 4.25 -1.18 14.86
N ARG A 79 3.04 -1.54 14.47
CA ARG A 79 2.74 -2.64 13.55
C ARG A 79 1.77 -2.24 12.42
N ARG A 80 1.29 -1.00 12.38
CA ARG A 80 0.04 -0.62 11.71
C ARG A 80 0.12 0.76 11.07
N TYR A 81 -0.74 1.02 10.10
CA TYR A 81 -0.97 2.34 9.51
C TYR A 81 -2.16 3.00 10.18
N ASP A 82 -1.93 4.17 10.75
CA ASP A 82 -2.99 5.05 11.23
C ASP A 82 -3.52 5.84 10.04
N ASN A 83 -4.84 5.90 9.83
CA ASN A 83 -5.45 6.62 8.72
C ASN A 83 -5.90 8.03 9.16
N PRO A 84 -5.05 9.08 9.04
CA PRO A 84 -5.36 10.41 9.55
C PRO A 84 -6.49 11.10 8.78
N SER A 85 -6.71 10.76 7.51
CA SER A 85 -7.75 11.36 6.67
C SER A 85 -9.13 10.73 6.90
N GLY A 86 -9.23 9.73 7.78
CA GLY A 86 -10.44 8.94 7.99
C GLY A 86 -10.74 7.98 6.83
N SER A 87 -11.77 7.15 7.02
CA SER A 87 -12.18 6.16 6.02
C SER A 87 -13.60 6.41 5.56
N LYS A 88 -13.79 6.53 4.24
CA LYS A 88 -15.10 6.75 3.61
C LYS A 88 -15.58 5.47 2.92
N PRO A 89 -16.90 5.27 2.78
CA PRO A 89 -17.46 4.25 1.90
C PRO A 89 -17.06 4.51 0.44
N VAL A 90 -16.61 3.49 -0.27
CA VAL A 90 -16.41 3.52 -1.72
C VAL A 90 -17.70 3.15 -2.46
N ALA A 91 -17.83 3.55 -3.73
CA ALA A 91 -19.02 3.32 -4.54
C ALA A 91 -19.07 1.95 -5.26
N GLY A 92 -17.97 1.19 -5.26
CA GLY A 92 -17.87 -0.06 -6.03
C GLY A 92 -17.74 0.16 -7.54
N GLY A 93 -17.96 -0.89 -8.32
CA GLY A 93 -17.86 -0.87 -9.78
C GLY A 93 -16.58 -1.53 -10.30
N SER A 94 -16.15 -1.14 -11.51
CA SER A 94 -14.94 -1.68 -12.16
C SER A 94 -13.69 -0.97 -11.64
N GLY A 95 -13.10 -1.53 -10.60
CA GLY A 95 -11.87 -1.04 -9.97
C GLY A 95 -10.58 -1.64 -10.55
N ILE A 96 -9.45 -1.21 -10.00
CA ILE A 96 -8.10 -1.65 -10.37
C ILE A 96 -7.94 -3.17 -10.23
N CYS A 97 -8.49 -3.75 -9.16
CA CYS A 97 -8.42 -5.18 -8.89
C CYS A 97 -9.57 -5.99 -9.50
N GLY A 98 -10.40 -5.37 -10.34
CA GLY A 98 -11.57 -5.99 -10.94
C GLY A 98 -12.87 -5.38 -10.45
N SER A 99 -13.99 -5.96 -10.88
CA SER A 99 -15.31 -5.46 -10.51
C SER A 99 -15.72 -5.97 -9.13
N TYR A 100 -16.32 -5.08 -8.33
CA TYR A 100 -16.83 -5.43 -7.00
C TYR A 100 -18.07 -4.61 -6.64
N ASN A 101 -18.89 -5.16 -5.73
CA ASN A 101 -19.97 -4.43 -5.09
C ASN A 101 -19.54 -3.95 -3.69
N THR A 102 -20.32 -3.05 -3.10
CA THR A 102 -20.01 -2.48 -1.78
C THR A 102 -20.66 -3.25 -0.63
N ASP A 103 -21.50 -4.24 -0.96
CA ASP A 103 -22.15 -5.14 0.00
C ASP A 103 -21.25 -6.28 0.48
N GLN A 104 -20.08 -6.48 -0.16
CA GLN A 104 -19.05 -7.37 0.33
C GLN A 104 -17.97 -6.61 1.14
N PRO A 105 -17.27 -7.26 2.08
CA PRO A 105 -16.19 -6.62 2.82
C PRO A 105 -15.00 -6.30 1.91
N GLY A 106 -14.35 -5.17 2.11
CA GLY A 106 -13.14 -4.82 1.39
C GLY A 106 -12.61 -3.44 1.69
N VAL A 107 -11.38 -3.21 1.24
CA VAL A 107 -10.72 -1.90 1.29
C VAL A 107 -10.27 -1.45 -0.09
N CYS A 108 -10.24 -0.14 -0.26
CA CYS A 108 -9.56 0.54 -1.34
C CYS A 108 -8.29 1.20 -0.77
N LEU A 109 -7.13 0.90 -1.33
CA LEU A 109 -5.86 1.50 -0.89
C LEU A 109 -5.44 2.62 -1.84
N TRP A 110 -4.51 3.47 -1.43
CA TRP A 110 -4.10 4.56 -2.31
C TRP A 110 -3.52 4.04 -3.61
N SER A 111 -4.01 4.56 -4.73
CA SER A 111 -3.53 4.21 -6.07
C SER A 111 -2.36 5.07 -6.54
N GLY A 112 -2.04 6.11 -5.77
CA GLY A 112 -1.06 7.12 -6.14
C GLY A 112 -1.67 8.48 -6.41
N ALA A 113 -0.82 9.50 -6.53
CA ALA A 113 -1.32 10.83 -6.89
C ALA A 113 -1.87 10.76 -8.31
N SER A 114 -3.16 10.99 -8.47
CA SER A 114 -3.72 11.26 -9.78
C SER A 114 -3.25 12.66 -10.20
N GLY A 115 -2.13 12.75 -10.89
CA GLY A 115 -1.98 13.79 -11.88
C GLY A 115 -3.02 13.51 -12.96
N GLU A 116 -3.92 14.44 -13.23
CA GLU A 116 -4.82 14.34 -14.37
C GLU A 116 -4.01 14.06 -15.64
N ALA A 117 -4.11 12.84 -16.16
CA ALA A 117 -4.25 12.50 -17.58
C ALA A 117 -3.97 11.02 -17.81
N GLY A 118 -5.03 10.25 -18.08
CA GLY A 118 -4.89 9.13 -19.00
C GLY A 118 -4.43 9.68 -20.35
N VAL A 119 -3.20 9.36 -20.76
CA VAL A 119 -2.77 9.61 -22.14
C VAL A 119 -3.43 8.53 -23.01
N SER A 120 -4.65 8.81 -23.45
CA SER A 120 -5.28 8.06 -24.53
C SER A 120 -4.66 8.51 -25.87
N ASN A 121 -4.13 7.53 -26.62
CA ASN A 121 -3.76 7.56 -28.04
C ASN A 121 -3.12 8.84 -28.61
N PHE A 122 -1.77 8.93 -28.59
CA PHE A 122 -1.03 9.86 -29.46
C PHE A 122 -0.32 9.12 -30.59
N LYS A 123 -1.00 9.00 -31.74
CA LYS A 123 -0.39 8.68 -33.05
C LYS A 123 0.30 9.94 -33.58
N SER A 124 1.48 10.30 -33.10
CA SER A 124 2.34 11.25 -33.83
C SER A 124 3.81 11.11 -33.43
N PHE A 125 4.59 10.50 -34.31
CA PHE A 125 5.99 10.11 -34.09
C PHE A 125 6.96 11.30 -33.88
N LEU A 126 6.54 12.54 -34.17
CA LEU A 126 7.39 13.73 -34.03
C LEU A 126 7.24 14.42 -32.65
N TYR A 127 6.16 14.17 -31.91
CA TYR A 127 5.99 14.63 -30.54
C TYR A 127 6.81 13.77 -29.55
N LEU A 128 7.18 12.55 -29.96
CA LEU A 128 7.89 11.56 -29.16
C LEU A 128 9.24 12.06 -28.61
N LEU A 129 10.00 12.86 -29.35
CA LEU A 129 11.33 13.34 -28.92
C LEU A 129 11.28 14.50 -27.90
N ILE A 130 10.29 15.40 -28.04
CA ILE A 130 10.08 16.51 -27.07
C ILE A 130 9.43 15.96 -25.79
N VAL A 131 8.54 14.98 -25.94
CA VAL A 131 7.96 14.21 -24.85
C VAL A 131 9.04 13.44 -24.10
N ILE A 132 10.03 12.81 -24.74
CA ILE A 132 11.10 12.07 -24.04
C ILE A 132 11.89 12.96 -23.06
N PHE A 133 12.15 14.23 -23.37
CA PHE A 133 12.89 15.13 -22.47
C PHE A 133 12.04 15.72 -21.34
N VAL A 134 10.71 15.80 -21.52
CA VAL A 134 9.75 16.28 -20.50
C VAL A 134 9.12 15.12 -19.70
N PHE A 135 9.13 13.90 -20.24
CA PHE A 135 8.54 12.70 -19.61
C PHE A 135 9.35 12.14 -18.45
N VAL A 136 10.62 12.53 -18.29
CA VAL A 136 11.45 12.07 -17.16
C VAL A 136 10.94 12.62 -15.82
N SER A 137 10.07 13.64 -15.80
CA SER A 137 9.58 14.27 -14.57
C SER A 137 8.20 13.82 -14.11
N ALA A 138 7.45 13.06 -14.91
CA ALA A 138 6.19 12.46 -14.46
C ALA A 138 6.47 11.09 -13.82
N ILE A 139 7.20 11.09 -12.71
CA ILE A 139 7.14 9.95 -11.79
C ILE A 139 5.71 9.95 -11.25
N SER A 140 4.81 9.20 -11.89
CA SER A 140 3.54 8.85 -11.27
C SER A 140 3.89 8.31 -9.89
N THR A 141 3.51 9.01 -8.83
CA THR A 141 3.70 8.52 -7.46
C THR A 141 2.74 7.36 -7.32
N GLN A 142 3.16 6.15 -7.69
CA GLN A 142 2.30 4.98 -7.69
C GLN A 142 2.00 4.62 -6.23
N GLY A 143 0.74 4.30 -5.91
CA GLY A 143 0.38 4.00 -4.53
C GLY A 143 0.78 2.58 -4.12
N TRP A 144 -0.06 1.93 -3.30
CA TRP A 144 0.06 0.50 -3.00
C TRP A 144 -0.26 -0.37 -4.22
N LEU A 145 -1.06 0.14 -5.14
CA LEU A 145 -1.44 -0.51 -6.38
C LEU A 145 -1.79 0.55 -7.43
N ASN A 146 -1.85 0.16 -8.70
CA ASN A 146 -2.40 0.99 -9.77
C ASN A 146 -2.79 0.10 -10.97
N GLY A 147 -3.20 0.72 -12.09
CA GLY A 147 -3.60 -0.01 -13.29
C GLY A 147 -2.54 -0.98 -13.85
N ALA A 148 -1.25 -0.65 -13.71
CA ALA A 148 -0.12 -1.48 -14.11
C ALA A 148 0.40 -2.39 -12.98
N PHE A 149 0.38 -1.91 -11.73
CA PHE A 149 0.86 -2.64 -10.56
C PHE A 149 -0.31 -3.18 -9.72
N LYS A 150 -0.68 -4.44 -9.96
CA LYS A 150 -1.82 -5.11 -9.28
C LYS A 150 -1.39 -6.10 -8.20
N GLY A 151 -0.10 -6.12 -7.84
CA GLY A 151 0.47 -7.13 -6.95
C GLY A 151 -0.16 -7.21 -5.56
N ASN A 152 -0.80 -6.13 -5.08
CA ASN A 152 -1.49 -6.07 -3.80
C ASN A 152 -2.99 -6.37 -3.86
N CYS A 153 -3.56 -6.61 -5.05
CA CYS A 153 -4.96 -6.98 -5.19
C CYS A 153 -5.26 -8.31 -4.48
N GLN A 154 -6.45 -8.39 -3.86
CA GLN A 154 -6.95 -9.56 -3.13
C GLN A 154 -6.11 -9.99 -1.92
N LYS A 155 -5.05 -9.26 -1.57
CA LYS A 155 -4.35 -9.48 -0.30
C LYS A 155 -5.24 -9.07 0.87
N THR A 156 -5.12 -9.79 1.97
CA THR A 156 -5.90 -9.50 3.18
C THR A 156 -5.21 -8.42 4.00
N VAL A 157 -5.99 -7.43 4.43
CA VAL A 157 -5.61 -6.48 5.47
C VAL A 157 -6.44 -6.74 6.72
N TYR A 158 -5.87 -6.42 7.89
CA TYR A 158 -6.69 -6.21 9.08
C TYR A 158 -7.05 -4.74 9.18
N ILE A 159 -8.24 -4.44 9.69
CA ILE A 159 -8.75 -3.08 9.89
C ILE A 159 -9.65 -3.02 11.12
N PHE A 160 -9.54 -1.96 11.91
CA PHE A 160 -10.32 -1.74 13.13
C PHE A 160 -10.30 -0.26 13.52
N LYS A 161 -11.23 0.16 14.37
CA LYS A 161 -11.22 1.50 14.99
C LYS A 161 -10.32 1.48 16.22
N ARG A 162 -9.47 2.49 16.41
CA ARG A 162 -8.58 2.59 17.57
C ARG A 162 -9.34 2.55 18.90
N SER A 163 -10.54 3.12 18.92
CA SER A 163 -11.48 3.11 20.06
C SER A 163 -12.08 1.73 20.36
N ASN A 164 -12.12 0.82 19.38
CA ASN A 164 -12.64 -0.54 19.52
C ASN A 164 -11.64 -1.57 18.95
N ARG A 165 -10.63 -1.93 19.76
CA ARG A 165 -9.55 -2.83 19.35
C ARG A 165 -9.92 -4.32 19.35
N THR A 166 -11.11 -4.68 19.82
CA THR A 166 -11.59 -6.06 19.82
C THR A 166 -12.34 -6.40 18.54
N ASN A 167 -12.98 -5.41 17.90
CA ASN A 167 -13.59 -5.56 16.58
C ASN A 167 -12.55 -5.42 15.46
N VAL A 168 -11.75 -6.48 15.24
CA VAL A 168 -10.76 -6.52 14.16
C VAL A 168 -11.31 -7.30 12.97
N LEU A 169 -11.55 -6.60 11.88
CA LEU A 169 -11.98 -7.19 10.63
C LEU A 169 -10.76 -7.57 9.78
N ARG A 170 -10.88 -8.67 9.03
CA ARG A 170 -9.94 -9.05 7.98
C ARG A 170 -10.66 -9.00 6.65
N VAL A 171 -10.19 -8.13 5.75
CA VAL A 171 -10.89 -7.82 4.51
C VAL A 171 -9.90 -7.77 3.34
N PRO A 172 -10.32 -8.13 2.11
CA PRO A 172 -9.45 -8.07 0.94
C PRO A 172 -9.24 -6.64 0.43
N VAL A 173 -8.10 -6.40 -0.22
CA VAL A 173 -7.90 -5.23 -1.08
C VAL A 173 -8.66 -5.43 -2.38
N LEU A 174 -9.71 -4.64 -2.58
CA LEU A 174 -10.60 -4.73 -3.74
C LEU A 174 -10.34 -3.66 -4.80
N ASP A 175 -9.64 -2.57 -4.45
CA ASP A 175 -9.45 -1.47 -5.38
C ASP A 175 -8.30 -0.54 -5.00
N GLY A 176 -7.93 0.36 -5.91
CA GLY A 176 -7.05 1.49 -5.68
C GLY A 176 -7.76 2.83 -5.90
N CYS A 177 -7.56 3.77 -4.98
CA CYS A 177 -8.25 5.05 -4.92
C CYS A 177 -7.24 6.20 -4.85
N SER A 178 -7.47 7.30 -5.58
CA SER A 178 -6.59 8.48 -5.53
C SER A 178 -6.69 9.24 -4.19
N PHE A 179 -7.86 9.20 -3.55
CA PHE A 179 -8.20 9.98 -2.36
C PHE A 179 -8.07 11.51 -2.50
N GLY A 180 -7.68 12.02 -3.68
CA GLY A 180 -7.25 13.41 -3.84
C GLY A 180 -5.92 13.71 -3.12
N GLU A 181 -5.18 12.67 -2.73
CA GLU A 181 -3.91 12.81 -2.03
C GLU A 181 -2.75 12.82 -3.02
N THR A 182 -1.85 13.77 -2.86
CA THR A 182 -0.62 13.88 -3.65
C THR A 182 0.62 13.49 -2.86
N GLU A 183 0.52 13.47 -1.53
CA GLU A 183 1.63 13.20 -0.62
C GLU A 183 1.67 11.71 -0.24
N PRO A 184 2.81 11.01 -0.47
CA PRO A 184 2.93 9.60 -0.11
C PRO A 184 2.69 9.28 1.36
N GLY A 185 3.08 10.17 2.29
CA GLY A 185 2.85 9.95 3.73
C GLY A 185 1.37 9.83 4.09
N ARG A 186 0.54 10.70 3.52
CA ARG A 186 -0.92 10.62 3.68
C ARG A 186 -1.51 9.49 2.85
N GLY A 187 -1.25 9.49 1.54
CA GLY A 187 -1.78 8.48 0.64
C GLY A 187 -1.51 7.04 1.10
N CYS A 188 -0.25 6.69 1.37
CA CYS A 188 0.12 5.32 1.75
C CYS A 188 -0.43 4.86 3.11
N THR A 189 -0.94 5.77 3.95
CA THR A 189 -1.58 5.43 5.23
C THR A 189 -3.10 5.49 5.15
N THR A 190 -3.67 6.06 4.10
CA THR A 190 -5.11 6.13 3.89
C THR A 190 -5.68 4.85 3.28
N ALA A 191 -6.84 4.45 3.79
CA ALA A 191 -7.65 3.39 3.23
C ALA A 191 -9.13 3.79 3.30
N TRP A 192 -9.85 3.68 2.18
CA TRP A 192 -11.32 3.72 2.17
C TRP A 192 -11.86 2.29 2.20
N VAL A 193 -13.13 2.13 2.58
CA VAL A 193 -13.74 0.83 2.85
C VAL A 193 -15.02 0.65 2.05
N THR A 194 -15.47 -0.57 1.82
CA THR A 194 -16.81 -0.80 1.28
C THR A 194 -17.90 -0.40 2.29
N THR A 195 -19.13 -0.18 1.82
CA THR A 195 -20.29 0.07 2.69
C THR A 195 -20.45 -1.03 3.74
N LYS A 196 -20.26 -2.30 3.37
CA LYS A 196 -20.27 -3.40 4.33
C LYS A 196 -19.19 -3.25 5.39
N THR A 197 -17.94 -3.01 5.01
CA THR A 197 -16.85 -2.85 5.99
C THR A 197 -17.02 -1.60 6.85
N PHE A 198 -17.56 -0.51 6.31
CA PHE A 198 -17.93 0.67 7.08
C PHE A 198 -18.90 0.31 8.20
N ASN A 199 -20.01 -0.36 7.86
CA ASN A 199 -21.03 -0.76 8.83
C ASN A 199 -20.51 -1.79 9.85
N ASP A 200 -19.73 -2.77 9.39
CA ASP A 200 -19.15 -3.81 10.26
C ASP A 200 -18.15 -3.21 11.29
N LEU A 201 -17.54 -2.05 10.99
CA LEU A 201 -16.70 -1.32 11.93
C LEU A 201 -17.48 -0.56 13.00
N ALA A 202 -18.82 -0.59 12.96
CA ALA A 202 -19.72 0.07 13.89
C ALA A 202 -19.42 1.58 14.01
N PRO A 203 -19.76 2.37 12.97
CA PRO A 203 -19.68 3.84 13.06
C PRO A 203 -20.58 4.33 14.19
N ASN A 204 -20.17 5.40 14.88
CA ASN A 204 -21.08 6.11 15.78
C ASN A 204 -22.08 6.98 14.98
N ASP A 205 -23.00 7.65 15.66
CA ASP A 205 -24.04 8.45 15.02
C ASP A 205 -23.46 9.61 14.17
N GLU A 206 -22.38 10.25 14.63
CA GLU A 206 -21.70 11.32 13.90
C GLU A 206 -21.04 10.79 12.63
N GLU A 207 -20.21 9.74 12.76
CA GLU A 207 -19.53 9.07 11.65
C GLU A 207 -20.53 8.56 10.61
N SER A 208 -21.66 8.02 11.07
CA SER A 208 -22.77 7.57 10.21
C SER A 208 -23.41 8.76 9.48
N GLY A 209 -23.61 9.88 10.17
CA GLY A 209 -24.17 11.10 9.60
C GLY A 209 -23.30 11.71 8.49
N ILE A 210 -21.97 11.66 8.65
CA ILE A 210 -21.02 12.23 7.67
C ILE A 210 -20.42 11.19 6.71
N GLN A 211 -20.81 9.91 6.83
CA GLN A 211 -20.26 8.78 6.07
C GLN A 211 -18.72 8.73 6.09
N GLN A 212 -18.15 8.91 7.27
CA GLN A 212 -16.69 8.89 7.47
C GLN A 212 -16.33 8.34 8.84
N LEU A 213 -15.55 7.27 8.86
CA LEU A 213 -14.96 6.71 10.07
C LEU A 213 -13.74 7.54 10.49
N SER A 214 -13.67 7.81 11.78
CA SER A 214 -12.51 8.36 12.47
C SER A 214 -11.63 7.24 13.05
N ASP A 215 -10.38 7.57 13.37
CA ASP A 215 -9.49 6.68 14.15
C ASP A 215 -9.29 5.26 13.57
N VAL A 216 -9.40 5.12 12.25
CA VAL A 216 -9.21 3.84 11.55
C VAL A 216 -7.73 3.48 11.54
N VAL A 217 -7.45 2.23 11.88
CA VAL A 217 -6.10 1.66 11.85
C VAL A 217 -6.15 0.37 11.03
N TRP A 218 -5.18 0.20 10.13
CA TRP A 218 -5.14 -0.96 9.24
C TRP A 218 -3.72 -1.43 8.94
N GLY A 219 -3.58 -2.56 8.28
CA GLY A 219 -2.32 -3.02 7.71
C GLY A 219 -2.44 -4.38 7.04
N PHE A 220 -1.47 -4.73 6.20
CA PHE A 220 -1.40 -6.04 5.58
C PHE A 220 -1.32 -7.15 6.62
N ASP A 221 -2.11 -8.21 6.46
CA ASP A 221 -2.21 -9.32 7.42
C ASP A 221 -1.01 -10.27 7.30
N ASN A 222 0.21 -9.75 7.51
CA ASN A 222 1.45 -10.52 7.56
C ASN A 222 2.43 -9.99 8.63
N ASN A 223 1.90 -9.35 9.68
CA ASN A 223 2.72 -8.65 10.69
C ASN A 223 3.80 -9.52 11.36
N ASN A 224 3.59 -10.83 11.46
CA ASN A 224 4.55 -11.76 12.07
C ASN A 224 5.22 -12.68 11.04
N GLY A 225 5.04 -12.43 9.73
CA GLY A 225 5.56 -13.30 8.67
C GLY A 225 4.82 -14.64 8.51
N THR A 226 3.65 -14.78 9.13
CA THR A 226 2.88 -16.04 9.16
C THR A 226 1.89 -16.19 8.01
N ASN A 227 1.52 -15.10 7.34
CA ASN A 227 0.54 -15.10 6.24
C ASN A 227 1.16 -14.38 5.05
N ILE A 228 2.17 -15.04 4.46
CA ILE A 228 3.01 -14.49 3.39
C ILE A 228 2.23 -14.13 2.13
N GLY A 229 1.07 -14.75 1.88
CA GLY A 229 0.20 -14.39 0.76
C GLY A 229 -0.35 -12.97 0.88
N SER A 230 -0.53 -12.50 2.12
CA SER A 230 -1.00 -11.16 2.44
C SER A 230 0.12 -10.14 2.62
N ALA A 231 1.40 -10.52 2.47
CA ALA A 231 2.52 -9.58 2.55
C ALA A 231 2.42 -8.52 1.44
N PRO A 232 2.61 -7.22 1.71
CA PRO A 232 2.63 -6.23 0.66
C PRO A 232 3.80 -6.48 -0.28
N VAL A 233 3.59 -6.10 -1.53
CA VAL A 233 4.63 -5.92 -2.53
C VAL A 233 4.71 -4.46 -2.90
#